data_AF-A0AA91JVL1-F1
#
_entry.id   AF-A0AA91JVL1-F1
#
_cell.length_a   1.000
_cell.length_b   1.000
_cell.length_c   1.000
_cell.angle_alpha   90.00
_cell.angle_beta   90.00
_cell.angle_gamma   90.00
#
_symmetry.space_group_name_H-M   'P 1'
#
loop_
_entity.id
_entity.type
_entity.pdbx_description
1 polymer ?
#
loop_
_entity_poly.entity_id
_entity_poly.type
_entity_poly.pdbx_seq_one_letter_code
_entity_poly.pdbx_strand_id
1 'polypeptide(L)'
;MLIRNLKKLLLGVAILPLMLQPASAHVVWFDYQDGEYNLLYGHPEEGPQPYSPAKLKEATAYDATKQIVPFTINQKQDGLSLTPDSNIAALTAFFDNGYYARISDNESRNISEAEISQYQNVSHNLKYTKALYDWSDTLAQPFNQPLEIIPLENPFAVQEGDNLEVQVYYQGQPLSDVTVEYLGQEVSKDNNGIFSVPIGSGGLQQIEASYGFLSDGNLRISYESSFTAQKISVFEPSALLGLGVVGLLALRKKKNLANI
;
A
#
# COMPACT_ATOMS: atom_id res chain seq x y z
N MET A 1 -7.87 -32.05 -62.28
CA MET A 1 -8.41 -32.46 -60.98
C MET A 1 -7.32 -32.29 -59.92
N LEU A 2 -6.99 -31.06 -59.52
CA LEU A 2 -5.87 -30.75 -58.62
C LEU A 2 -6.12 -29.44 -57.83
N ILE A 3 -7.39 -29.18 -57.50
CA ILE A 3 -7.81 -28.06 -56.66
C ILE A 3 -8.93 -28.58 -55.75
N ARG A 4 -8.58 -29.37 -54.75
CA ARG A 4 -9.46 -29.84 -53.68
C ARG A 4 -8.54 -30.49 -52.66
N ASN A 5 -8.00 -29.69 -51.74
CA ASN A 5 -7.44 -30.09 -50.43
C ASN A 5 -6.73 -28.92 -49.71
N LEU A 6 -6.74 -27.70 -50.25
CA LEU A 6 -6.16 -26.53 -49.58
C LEU A 6 -7.06 -25.91 -48.47
N LYS A 7 -8.18 -26.54 -48.10
CA LYS A 7 -9.13 -26.04 -47.09
C LYS A 7 -9.13 -26.83 -45.76
N LYS A 8 -8.16 -27.73 -45.55
CA LYS A 8 -8.07 -28.56 -44.34
C LYS A 8 -6.69 -28.52 -43.68
N LEU A 9 -6.05 -27.36 -43.66
CA LEU A 9 -4.87 -27.11 -42.84
C LEU A 9 -4.95 -25.75 -42.14
N LEU A 10 -6.11 -25.49 -41.52
CA LEU A 10 -6.35 -24.41 -40.57
C LEU A 10 -6.33 -24.97 -39.14
N LEU A 11 -5.31 -25.75 -38.79
CA LEU A 11 -5.16 -26.29 -37.43
C LEU A 11 -3.69 -26.20 -37.01
N GLY A 12 -3.13 -25.00 -37.09
CA GLY A 12 -1.81 -24.66 -36.58
C GLY A 12 -1.96 -23.75 -35.36
N VAL A 13 -2.20 -24.37 -34.20
CA VAL A 13 -1.70 -23.94 -32.89
C VAL A 13 -1.73 -22.42 -32.63
N ALA A 14 -2.91 -21.88 -32.35
CA ALA A 14 -3.00 -20.74 -31.43
C ALA A 14 -3.15 -21.34 -30.02
N ILE A 15 -2.02 -21.73 -29.40
CA ILE A 15 -1.97 -21.82 -27.94
C ILE A 15 -2.12 -20.39 -27.48
N LEU A 16 -3.36 -19.97 -27.23
CA LEU A 16 -3.59 -18.82 -26.37
C LEU A 16 -2.95 -19.21 -25.04
N PRO A 17 -1.92 -18.51 -24.54
CA PRO A 17 -1.63 -18.64 -23.13
C PRO A 17 -2.90 -18.13 -22.45
N LEU A 18 -3.69 -19.04 -21.88
CA LEU A 18 -4.58 -18.66 -20.79
C LEU A 18 -3.66 -17.94 -19.82
N MET A 19 -3.83 -16.63 -19.74
CA MET A 19 -3.19 -15.85 -18.70
C MET A 19 -3.66 -16.50 -17.41
N LEU A 20 -2.74 -17.25 -16.79
CA LEU A 20 -2.80 -17.56 -15.38
C LEU A 20 -2.82 -16.19 -14.73
N GLN A 21 -4.02 -15.67 -14.45
CA GLN A 21 -4.11 -14.46 -13.66
C GLN A 21 -3.41 -14.80 -12.34
N PRO A 22 -2.39 -14.05 -11.92
CA PRO A 22 -1.86 -14.23 -10.59
C PRO A 22 -3.05 -14.13 -9.64
N ALA A 23 -3.14 -15.08 -8.71
CA ALA A 23 -4.11 -15.02 -7.63
C ALA A 23 -3.79 -13.75 -6.83
N SER A 24 -4.34 -12.62 -7.25
CA SER A 24 -4.05 -11.33 -6.63
C SER A 24 -4.63 -11.41 -5.24
N ALA A 25 -3.74 -11.45 -4.25
CA ALA A 25 -4.14 -11.33 -2.86
C ALA A 25 -4.39 -9.85 -2.62
N HIS A 26 -5.55 -9.51 -2.03
CA HIS A 26 -5.79 -8.15 -1.55
C HIS A 26 -4.62 -7.67 -0.69
N VAL A 27 -4.38 -6.38 -0.71
CA VAL A 27 -3.40 -5.70 0.14
C VAL A 27 -4.12 -4.74 1.07
N VAL A 28 -3.38 -4.21 2.05
CA VAL A 28 -3.83 -3.10 2.89
C VAL A 28 -2.95 -1.90 2.63
N TRP A 29 -3.50 -0.68 2.66
CA TRP A 29 -2.71 0.54 2.48
C TRP A 29 -3.38 1.73 3.15
N PHE A 30 -2.63 2.82 3.28
CA PHE A 30 -3.19 4.08 3.78
C PHE A 30 -3.44 5.06 2.65
N ASP A 31 -4.56 5.76 2.73
CA ASP A 31 -4.88 6.91 1.89
C ASP A 31 -5.28 8.11 2.75
N TYR A 32 -4.69 9.27 2.49
CA TYR A 32 -4.96 10.47 3.29
C TYR A 32 -6.10 11.27 2.67
N GLN A 33 -7.14 11.53 3.47
CA GLN A 33 -8.27 12.34 3.06
C GLN A 33 -8.80 13.16 4.24
N ASP A 34 -8.98 14.47 4.03
CA ASP A 34 -9.67 15.37 4.97
C ASP A 34 -9.16 15.34 6.42
N GLY A 35 -7.85 15.19 6.61
CA GLY A 35 -7.22 15.16 7.95
C GLY A 35 -7.19 13.77 8.60
N GLU A 36 -7.65 12.75 7.89
CA GLU A 36 -7.64 11.37 8.36
C GLU A 36 -6.83 10.48 7.42
N TYR A 37 -6.22 9.44 8.00
CA TYR A 37 -5.49 8.41 7.27
C TYR A 37 -6.38 7.17 7.19
N ASN A 38 -7.08 7.01 6.08
CA ASN A 38 -7.97 5.88 5.84
C ASN A 38 -7.14 4.62 5.64
N LEU A 39 -7.42 3.58 6.43
CA LEU A 39 -6.84 2.27 6.22
C LEU A 39 -7.74 1.52 5.25
N LEU A 40 -7.24 1.24 4.06
CA LEU A 40 -7.95 0.61 2.97
C LEU A 40 -7.50 -0.85 2.81
N TYR A 41 -8.37 -1.67 2.23
CA TYR A 41 -8.14 -3.09 1.93
C TYR A 41 -8.70 -3.37 0.55
N GLY A 42 -8.03 -4.14 -0.30
CA GLY A 42 -8.50 -4.36 -1.67
C GLY A 42 -7.35 -4.52 -2.67
N HIS A 43 -7.64 -4.23 -3.93
CA HIS A 43 -6.63 -4.09 -4.99
C HIS A 43 -6.54 -2.60 -5.33
N PRO A 44 -5.38 -1.95 -5.24
CA PRO A 44 -5.26 -0.51 -5.50
C PRO A 44 -5.80 -0.10 -6.88
N GLU A 45 -5.65 -0.95 -7.88
CA GLU A 45 -6.10 -0.72 -9.26
C GLU A 45 -7.62 -0.89 -9.44
N GLU A 46 -8.27 -1.68 -8.59
CA GLU A 46 -9.73 -1.92 -8.64
C GLU A 46 -10.50 -1.09 -7.62
N GLY A 47 -9.82 -0.63 -6.57
CA GLY A 47 -10.36 0.15 -5.47
C GLY A 47 -10.53 -0.62 -4.16
N PRO A 48 -10.85 0.10 -3.07
CA PRO A 48 -11.01 -0.49 -1.75
C PRO A 48 -12.31 -1.31 -1.65
N GLN A 49 -12.26 -2.33 -0.81
CA GLN A 49 -13.37 -3.20 -0.42
C GLN A 49 -13.61 -3.08 1.09
N PRO A 50 -14.87 -3.24 1.54
CA PRO A 50 -15.18 -3.20 2.97
C PRO A 50 -14.52 -4.36 3.71
N TYR A 51 -14.13 -4.12 4.96
CA TYR A 51 -13.56 -5.14 5.82
C TYR A 51 -14.06 -5.03 7.26
N SER A 52 -13.95 -6.13 8.03
CA SER A 52 -14.23 -6.11 9.46
C SER A 52 -13.10 -5.41 10.23
N PRO A 53 -13.38 -4.41 11.08
CA PRO A 53 -12.40 -3.77 11.94
C PRO A 53 -11.56 -4.73 12.78
N ALA A 54 -12.09 -5.91 13.11
CA ALA A 54 -11.39 -6.92 13.91
C ALA A 54 -10.16 -7.53 13.21
N LYS A 55 -10.00 -7.30 11.89
CA LYS A 55 -8.81 -7.67 11.13
C LYS A 55 -7.59 -6.80 11.47
N LEU A 56 -7.80 -5.54 11.86
CA LEU A 56 -6.72 -4.69 12.36
C LEU A 56 -6.23 -5.25 13.70
N LYS A 57 -4.95 -5.62 13.76
CA LYS A 57 -4.31 -6.08 14.99
C LYS A 57 -3.42 -5.01 15.60
N GLU A 58 -2.68 -4.30 14.76
CA GLU A 58 -1.78 -3.26 15.21
C GLU A 58 -1.75 -2.11 14.19
N ALA A 59 -1.63 -0.89 14.69
CA ALA A 59 -1.26 0.27 13.89
C ALA A 59 -0.38 1.19 14.74
N THR A 60 0.60 1.83 14.10
CA THR A 60 1.51 2.77 14.75
C THR A 60 1.77 3.95 13.83
N ALA A 61 1.72 5.15 14.39
CA ALA A 61 2.11 6.38 13.72
C ALA A 61 3.46 6.88 14.23
N TYR A 62 4.26 7.47 13.36
CA TYR A 62 5.62 7.90 13.68
C TYR A 62 5.88 9.32 13.20
N ASP A 63 6.69 10.07 13.95
CA ASP A 63 7.26 11.34 13.50
C ASP A 63 8.48 11.14 12.58
N ALA A 64 9.09 12.24 12.11
CA ALA A 64 10.25 12.22 11.23
C ALA A 64 11.51 11.58 11.85
N THR A 65 11.56 11.45 13.17
CA THR A 65 12.63 10.79 13.92
C THR A 65 12.29 9.36 14.32
N LYS A 66 11.17 8.82 13.81
CA LYS A 66 10.64 7.49 14.09
C LYS A 66 10.19 7.29 15.54
N GLN A 67 9.87 8.36 16.26
CA GLN A 67 9.21 8.26 17.56
C GLN A 67 7.71 8.05 17.37
N ILE A 68 7.09 7.29 18.27
CA ILE A 68 5.67 6.97 18.22
C ILE A 68 4.84 8.24 18.50
N VAL A 69 3.88 8.50 17.63
CA VAL A 69 2.89 9.57 17.77
C VAL A 69 1.55 8.94 18.18
N PRO A 70 0.93 9.38 19.29
CA PRO A 70 -0.41 8.93 19.65
C PRO A 70 -1.45 9.30 18.58
N PHE A 71 -2.51 8.49 18.47
CA PHE A 71 -3.58 8.70 17.50
C PHE A 71 -4.89 8.10 17.99
N THR A 72 -5.99 8.51 17.36
CA THR A 72 -7.32 7.93 17.54
C THR A 72 -7.71 7.09 16.34
N ILE A 73 -8.36 5.93 16.57
CA ILE A 73 -8.97 5.11 15.52
C ILE A 73 -10.46 5.49 15.40
N ASN A 74 -10.88 5.86 14.20
CA ASN A 74 -12.26 6.17 13.89
C ASN A 74 -12.91 5.01 13.14
N GLN A 75 -14.10 4.59 13.61
CA GLN A 75 -14.91 3.61 12.89
C GLN A 75 -15.58 4.28 11.69
N LYS A 76 -15.48 3.65 10.52
CA LYS A 76 -16.18 4.04 9.29
C LYS A 76 -17.14 2.93 8.87
N GLN A 77 -18.03 3.23 7.92
CA GLN A 77 -18.97 2.24 7.39
C GLN A 77 -18.25 1.05 6.75
N ASP A 78 -17.19 1.32 5.98
CA ASP A 78 -16.48 0.32 5.17
C ASP A 78 -15.05 0.03 5.66
N GLY A 79 -14.68 0.50 6.86
CA GLY A 79 -13.34 0.29 7.40
C GLY A 79 -13.00 1.19 8.59
N LEU A 80 -11.74 1.59 8.66
CA LEU A 80 -11.16 2.41 9.73
C LEU A 80 -10.37 3.58 9.15
N SER A 81 -10.30 4.65 9.91
CA SER A 81 -9.32 5.71 9.69
C SER A 81 -8.59 6.07 10.97
N LEU A 82 -7.42 6.68 10.84
CA LEU A 82 -6.60 7.12 11.94
C LEU A 82 -6.48 8.65 11.93
N THR A 83 -6.54 9.26 13.11
CA THR A 83 -6.27 10.69 13.33
C THR A 83 -5.14 10.83 14.34
N PRO A 84 -3.91 11.12 13.89
CA PRO A 84 -2.79 11.41 14.77
C PRO A 84 -2.97 12.70 15.59
N ASP A 85 -2.41 12.73 16.80
CA ASP A 85 -2.46 13.90 17.69
C ASP A 85 -1.54 15.04 17.20
N SER A 86 -0.59 14.75 16.32
CA SER A 86 0.32 15.70 15.69
C SER A 86 0.71 15.27 14.28
N ASN A 87 1.49 16.09 13.56
CA ASN A 87 2.04 15.70 12.27
C ASN A 87 2.86 14.41 12.39
N ILE A 88 2.74 13.55 11.37
CA ILE A 88 3.44 12.28 11.26
C ILE A 88 4.23 12.21 9.97
N ALA A 89 5.26 11.37 9.96
CA ALA A 89 6.09 11.09 8.80
C ALA A 89 5.92 9.65 8.28
N ALA A 90 5.37 8.74 9.09
CA ALA A 90 5.08 7.38 8.66
C ALA A 90 3.90 6.75 9.41
N LEU A 91 3.26 5.77 8.77
CA LEU A 91 2.31 4.85 9.38
C LEU A 91 2.71 3.41 9.05
N THR A 92 2.46 2.52 10.01
CA THR A 92 2.49 1.07 9.78
C THR A 92 1.22 0.44 10.31
N ALA A 93 0.72 -0.60 9.66
CA ALA A 93 -0.35 -1.45 10.21
C ALA A 93 -0.13 -2.93 9.93
N PHE A 94 -0.68 -3.76 10.80
CA PHE A 94 -0.76 -5.21 10.67
C PHE A 94 -2.24 -5.65 10.67
N PHE A 95 -2.60 -6.35 9.61
CA PHE A 95 -3.88 -6.98 9.35
C PHE A 95 -3.74 -8.49 9.38
N ASP A 96 -4.46 -9.14 10.28
CA ASP A 96 -4.69 -10.58 10.17
C ASP A 96 -5.94 -10.81 9.33
N ASN A 97 -5.74 -11.22 8.08
CA ASN A 97 -6.85 -11.47 7.16
C ASN A 97 -7.52 -12.84 7.43
N GLY A 98 -6.97 -13.64 8.35
CA GLY A 98 -7.48 -14.93 8.76
C GLY A 98 -7.15 -16.05 7.78
N TYR A 99 -7.89 -17.15 7.92
CA TYR A 99 -7.64 -18.38 7.18
C TYR A 99 -8.59 -18.53 5.99
N TYR A 100 -8.06 -19.04 4.87
CA TYR A 100 -8.83 -19.31 3.66
C TYR A 100 -8.57 -20.72 3.17
N ALA A 101 -9.63 -21.51 3.02
CA ALA A 101 -9.58 -22.79 2.34
C ALA A 101 -9.84 -22.59 0.84
N ARG A 102 -8.94 -23.09 -0.01
CA ARG A 102 -9.16 -23.15 -1.45
C ARG A 102 -10.10 -24.31 -1.77
N ILE A 103 -11.30 -23.98 -2.26
CA ILE A 103 -12.36 -24.93 -2.61
C ILE A 103 -12.22 -25.39 -4.05
N SER A 104 -11.85 -24.47 -4.95
CA SER A 104 -11.53 -24.74 -6.35
C SER A 104 -10.49 -23.73 -6.85
N ASP A 105 -10.10 -23.78 -8.13
CA ASP A 105 -9.04 -22.92 -8.62
C ASP A 105 -9.31 -21.42 -8.43
N ASN A 106 -10.57 -21.00 -8.54
CA ASN A 106 -11.00 -19.61 -8.46
C ASN A 106 -11.94 -19.34 -7.26
N GLU A 107 -12.06 -20.29 -6.34
CA GLU A 107 -12.96 -20.18 -5.20
C GLU A 107 -12.20 -20.46 -3.92
N SER A 108 -12.17 -19.47 -3.04
CA SER A 108 -11.66 -19.58 -1.68
C SER A 108 -12.73 -19.20 -0.69
N ARG A 109 -12.75 -19.88 0.45
CA ARG A 109 -13.70 -19.64 1.53
C ARG A 109 -12.92 -19.21 2.77
N ASN A 110 -13.32 -18.09 3.38
CA ASN A 110 -12.82 -17.72 4.70
C ASN A 110 -13.33 -18.74 5.73
N ILE A 111 -12.42 -19.27 6.55
CA ILE A 111 -12.69 -20.27 7.58
C ILE A 111 -12.10 -19.83 8.92
N SER A 112 -12.62 -20.38 10.00
CA SER A 112 -12.01 -20.24 11.33
C SER A 112 -10.82 -21.17 11.50
N GLU A 113 -9.97 -20.87 12.48
CA GLU A 113 -8.81 -21.71 12.84
C GLU A 113 -9.24 -23.14 13.22
N ALA A 114 -10.38 -23.30 13.89
CA ALA A 114 -10.93 -24.60 14.27
C ALA A 114 -11.32 -25.48 13.07
N GLU A 115 -11.58 -24.88 11.91
CA GLU A 115 -11.98 -25.57 10.68
C GLU A 115 -10.77 -26.00 9.83
N ILE A 116 -9.54 -25.56 10.13
CA ILE A 116 -8.35 -25.83 9.30
C ILE A 116 -8.18 -27.34 9.03
N SER A 117 -8.36 -28.18 10.04
CA SER A 117 -8.22 -29.64 9.93
C SER A 117 -9.22 -30.33 8.98
N GLN A 118 -10.26 -29.62 8.54
CA GLN A 118 -11.29 -30.11 7.62
C GLN A 118 -10.91 -29.89 6.15
N TYR A 119 -9.82 -29.16 5.87
CA TYR A 119 -9.40 -28.76 4.53
C TYR A 119 -7.93 -29.11 4.27
N GLN A 120 -7.57 -29.35 3.01
CA GLN A 120 -6.20 -29.72 2.62
C GLN A 120 -5.37 -28.52 2.13
N ASN A 121 -6.01 -27.53 1.50
CA ASN A 121 -5.34 -26.36 0.92
C ASN A 121 -5.80 -25.10 1.65
N VAL A 122 -5.19 -24.84 2.81
CA VAL A 122 -5.51 -23.68 3.64
C VAL A 122 -4.35 -22.69 3.59
N SER A 123 -4.65 -21.40 3.52
CA SER A 123 -3.68 -20.34 3.79
C SER A 123 -4.07 -19.50 4.99
N HIS A 124 -3.08 -19.04 5.75
CA HIS A 124 -3.20 -17.93 6.71
C HIS A 124 -2.58 -16.70 6.06
N ASN A 125 -3.38 -15.66 5.84
CA ASN A 125 -2.95 -14.48 5.09
C ASN A 125 -2.72 -13.29 6.05
N LEU A 126 -1.47 -12.87 6.17
CA LEU A 126 -0.97 -11.83 7.06
C LEU A 126 -0.56 -10.61 6.24
N LYS A 127 -1.16 -9.46 6.51
CA LYS A 127 -1.00 -8.26 5.69
C LYS A 127 -0.36 -7.14 6.47
N TYR A 128 0.64 -6.52 5.87
CA TYR A 128 1.41 -5.43 6.43
C TYR A 128 1.35 -4.25 5.49
N THR A 129 1.49 -3.06 6.03
CA THR A 129 1.66 -1.86 5.22
C THR A 129 2.56 -0.87 5.92
N LYS A 130 3.33 -0.14 5.11
CA LYS A 130 4.09 1.02 5.50
C LYS A 130 3.80 2.18 4.55
N ALA A 131 3.35 3.30 5.08
CA ALA A 131 3.18 4.53 4.32
C ALA A 131 4.15 5.60 4.85
N LEU A 132 4.87 6.27 3.95
CA LEU A 132 5.69 7.43 4.26
C LEU A 132 5.00 8.71 3.81
N TYR A 133 5.10 9.75 4.65
CA TYR A 133 4.60 11.10 4.39
C TYR A 133 5.69 12.17 4.43
N ASP A 134 6.84 11.82 5.00
CA ASP A 134 8.08 12.59 4.97
C ASP A 134 9.29 11.63 4.95
N TRP A 135 10.49 12.16 4.73
CA TRP A 135 11.71 11.37 4.61
C TRP A 135 12.79 11.77 5.60
N SER A 136 13.45 10.75 6.16
CA SER A 136 14.71 10.86 6.88
C SER A 136 15.46 9.53 6.79
N ASP A 137 16.77 9.54 7.02
CA ASP A 137 17.58 8.31 7.03
C ASP A 137 17.09 7.30 8.09
N THR A 138 16.45 7.78 9.15
CA THR A 138 15.83 6.94 10.19
C THR A 138 14.59 6.21 9.67
N LEU A 139 13.80 6.85 8.80
CA LEU A 139 12.61 6.26 8.17
C LEU A 139 12.97 5.28 7.04
N ALA A 140 14.21 5.32 6.54
CA ALA A 140 14.76 4.30 5.65
C ALA A 140 15.03 2.95 6.36
N GLN A 141 15.07 2.93 7.70
CA GLN A 141 15.30 1.69 8.46
C GLN A 141 14.02 0.84 8.58
N PRO A 142 14.12 -0.47 8.84
CA PRO A 142 12.97 -1.33 9.14
C PRO A 142 12.15 -0.86 10.36
N PHE A 143 10.84 -1.10 10.33
CA PHE A 143 9.86 -0.78 11.37
C PHE A 143 9.47 -1.99 12.23
N ASN A 144 10.18 -3.11 12.07
CA ASN A 144 9.98 -4.39 12.77
C ASN A 144 8.68 -5.09 12.38
N GLN A 145 8.18 -4.89 11.16
CA GLN A 145 7.13 -5.76 10.62
C GLN A 145 7.78 -7.05 10.08
N PRO A 146 7.10 -8.21 10.17
CA PRO A 146 7.61 -9.47 9.63
C PRO A 146 7.99 -9.44 8.16
N LEU A 147 7.25 -8.72 7.30
CA LEU A 147 7.59 -8.48 5.90
C LEU A 147 7.58 -6.97 5.66
N GLU A 148 8.65 -6.41 5.10
CA GLU A 148 8.78 -4.98 4.84
C GLU A 148 9.43 -4.70 3.49
N ILE A 149 8.90 -3.72 2.75
CA ILE A 149 9.56 -3.13 1.60
C ILE A 149 10.37 -1.92 2.10
N ILE A 150 11.68 -1.92 1.87
CA ILE A 150 12.61 -0.86 2.31
C ILE A 150 13.08 -0.06 1.09
N PRO A 151 12.74 1.24 0.98
CA PRO A 151 13.34 2.09 -0.05
C PRO A 151 14.82 2.34 0.26
N LEU A 152 15.68 2.24 -0.74
CA LEU A 152 17.13 2.44 -0.60
C LEU A 152 17.57 3.90 -0.80
N GLU A 153 16.63 4.73 -1.26
CA GLU A 153 16.79 6.15 -1.50
C GLU A 153 15.50 6.90 -1.11
N ASN A 154 15.55 8.23 -1.15
CA ASN A 154 14.37 9.05 -0.83
C ASN A 154 13.29 8.89 -1.90
N PRO A 155 12.14 8.25 -1.60
CA PRO A 155 11.10 7.99 -2.59
C PRO A 155 10.41 9.27 -3.09
N PHE A 156 10.53 10.39 -2.35
CA PHE A 156 9.99 11.69 -2.77
C PHE A 156 10.91 12.48 -3.70
N ALA A 157 12.14 12.00 -3.92
CA ALA A 157 13.13 12.64 -4.78
C ALA A 157 13.29 11.95 -6.14
N VAL A 158 12.77 10.73 -6.30
CA VAL A 158 12.82 9.97 -7.55
C VAL A 158 11.94 10.64 -8.59
N GLN A 159 12.48 10.85 -9.80
CA GLN A 159 11.78 11.56 -10.87
C GLN A 159 10.99 10.60 -11.76
N GLU A 160 10.03 11.15 -12.51
CA GLU A 160 9.37 10.43 -13.59
C GLU A 160 10.41 9.92 -14.60
N GLY A 161 10.32 8.63 -14.95
CA GLY A 161 11.23 7.95 -15.86
C GLY A 161 12.42 7.28 -15.18
N ASP A 162 12.69 7.57 -13.91
CA ASP A 162 13.69 6.87 -13.10
C ASP A 162 13.11 5.63 -12.41
N ASN A 163 13.97 4.87 -11.74
CA ASN A 163 13.56 3.74 -10.90
C ASN A 163 13.80 4.08 -9.43
N LEU A 164 12.85 3.74 -8.56
CA LEU A 164 13.06 3.67 -7.13
C LEU A 164 13.65 2.29 -6.79
N GLU A 165 14.83 2.27 -6.19
CA GLU A 165 15.39 1.01 -5.69
C GLU A 165 14.80 0.64 -4.33
N VAL A 166 14.31 -0.60 -4.22
CA VAL A 166 13.78 -1.15 -2.97
C VAL A 166 14.37 -2.52 -2.67
N GLN A 167 14.47 -2.87 -1.40
CA GLN A 167 14.84 -4.20 -0.93
C GLN A 167 13.77 -4.71 0.04
N VAL A 168 13.39 -5.98 -0.08
CA VAL A 168 12.40 -6.59 0.81
C VAL A 168 13.08 -7.31 1.96
N TYR A 169 12.55 -7.15 3.15
CA TYR A 169 13.04 -7.77 4.37
C TYR A 169 11.99 -8.73 4.92
N TYR A 170 12.43 -9.92 5.35
CA TYR A 170 11.64 -10.85 6.14
C TYR A 170 12.31 -11.08 7.49
N GLN A 171 11.56 -10.84 8.58
CA GLN A 171 12.06 -10.91 9.96
C GLN A 171 13.36 -10.10 10.16
N GLY A 172 13.42 -8.90 9.59
CA GLY A 172 14.57 -8.00 9.71
C GLY A 172 15.81 -8.41 8.90
N GLN A 173 15.72 -9.41 8.02
CA GLN A 173 16.80 -9.82 7.12
C GLN A 173 16.40 -9.64 5.65
N PRO A 174 17.33 -9.26 4.75
CA PRO A 174 17.04 -9.20 3.32
C PRO A 174 16.50 -10.54 2.78
N LEU A 175 15.41 -10.48 2.03
CA LEU A 175 14.76 -11.63 1.40
C LEU A 175 14.75 -11.43 -0.12
N SER A 176 15.48 -12.28 -0.83
CA SER A 176 15.49 -12.26 -2.29
C SER A 176 14.40 -13.13 -2.91
N ASP A 177 13.98 -14.22 -2.27
CA ASP A 177 12.96 -15.14 -2.79
C ASP A 177 11.55 -14.64 -2.44
N VAL A 178 11.18 -13.51 -3.04
CA VAL A 178 9.93 -12.79 -2.85
C VAL A 178 9.47 -12.23 -4.19
N THR A 179 8.15 -12.16 -4.39
CA THR A 179 7.54 -11.49 -5.53
C THR A 179 7.28 -10.04 -5.12
N VAL A 180 7.72 -9.09 -5.96
CA VAL A 180 7.37 -7.68 -5.82
C VAL A 180 6.56 -7.28 -7.03
N GLU A 181 5.43 -6.62 -6.82
CA GLU A 181 4.55 -6.12 -7.86
C GLU A 181 4.41 -4.61 -7.78
N TYR A 182 4.25 -3.98 -8.94
CA TYR A 182 3.96 -2.56 -9.09
C TYR A 182 2.99 -2.38 -10.25
N LEU A 183 1.84 -1.75 -9.99
CA LEU A 183 0.75 -1.61 -10.97
C LEU A 183 0.29 -2.96 -11.54
N GLY A 184 0.17 -3.96 -10.67
CA GLY A 184 -0.19 -5.34 -11.01
C GLY A 184 0.81 -6.08 -11.91
N GLN A 185 2.07 -5.62 -12.01
CA GLN A 185 3.13 -6.29 -12.78
C GLN A 185 4.31 -6.64 -11.87
N GLU A 186 4.88 -7.83 -12.04
CA GLU A 186 6.09 -8.24 -11.32
C GLU A 186 7.29 -7.35 -11.68
N VAL A 187 8.01 -6.90 -10.66
CA VAL A 187 9.19 -6.04 -10.76
C VAL A 187 10.44 -6.91 -10.81
N SER A 188 11.37 -6.58 -11.71
CA SER A 188 12.65 -7.28 -11.80
C SER A 188 13.56 -6.94 -10.62
N LYS A 189 14.42 -7.90 -10.26
CA LYS A 189 15.47 -7.74 -9.25
C LYS A 189 16.86 -8.06 -9.79
N ASP A 190 17.87 -7.48 -9.17
CA ASP A 190 19.27 -7.78 -9.42
C ASP A 190 19.75 -9.03 -8.63
N ASN A 191 21.04 -9.35 -8.76
CA ASN A 191 21.66 -10.48 -8.05
C ASN A 191 21.76 -10.30 -6.53
N ASN A 192 21.55 -9.09 -6.02
CA ASN A 192 21.55 -8.76 -4.59
C ASN A 192 20.13 -8.74 -3.99
N GLY A 193 19.10 -9.02 -4.79
CA GLY A 193 17.70 -8.95 -4.37
C GLY A 193 17.17 -7.53 -4.24
N ILE A 194 17.76 -6.57 -4.97
CA ILE A 194 17.27 -5.19 -5.08
C ILE A 194 16.31 -5.12 -6.27
N PHE A 195 15.11 -4.61 -6.03
CA PHE A 195 14.06 -4.44 -7.03
C PHE A 195 14.07 -3.01 -7.57
N SER A 196 13.94 -2.85 -8.89
CA SER A 196 13.94 -1.55 -9.57
C SER A 196 12.52 -1.16 -9.97
N VAL A 197 11.84 -0.34 -9.16
CA VAL A 197 10.45 0.06 -9.39
C VAL A 197 10.36 1.26 -10.34
N PRO A 198 9.78 1.13 -11.55
CA PRO A 198 9.76 2.22 -12.53
C PRO A 198 8.74 3.30 -12.15
N ILE A 199 9.20 4.55 -11.99
CA ILE A 199 8.34 5.67 -11.63
C ILE A 199 7.74 6.31 -12.88
N GLY A 200 6.41 6.23 -13.01
CA GLY A 200 5.66 6.84 -14.11
C GLY A 200 5.21 8.27 -13.82
N SER A 201 4.47 8.86 -14.75
CA SER A 201 3.94 10.22 -14.67
C SER A 201 2.96 10.48 -13.52
N GLY A 202 2.38 9.42 -12.95
CA GLY A 202 1.57 9.49 -11.74
C GLY A 202 2.39 9.67 -10.45
N GLY A 203 3.73 9.66 -10.54
CA GLY A 203 4.61 9.52 -9.37
C GLY A 203 4.55 8.11 -8.80
N LEU A 204 5.16 7.93 -7.62
CA LEU A 204 5.17 6.64 -6.94
C LEU A 204 3.74 6.17 -6.59
N GLN A 205 3.39 5.00 -7.12
CA GLN A 205 2.18 4.27 -6.76
C GLN A 205 2.51 3.21 -5.70
N GLN A 206 1.52 2.42 -5.30
CA GLN A 206 1.73 1.37 -4.32
C GLN A 206 2.67 0.28 -4.85
N ILE A 207 3.65 -0.10 -4.03
CA ILE A 207 4.51 -1.26 -4.24
C ILE A 207 4.02 -2.38 -3.34
N GLU A 208 3.97 -3.61 -3.86
CA GLU A 208 3.45 -4.78 -3.16
C GLU A 208 4.50 -5.87 -3.11
N ALA A 209 4.60 -6.57 -1.99
CA ALA A 209 5.50 -7.70 -1.81
C ALA A 209 4.72 -8.89 -1.26
N SER A 210 4.92 -10.06 -1.86
CA SER A 210 4.25 -11.30 -1.50
C SER A 210 5.27 -12.41 -1.24
N TYR A 211 5.25 -12.96 -0.03
CA TYR A 211 6.11 -14.06 0.40
C TYR A 211 5.29 -15.12 1.12
N GLY A 212 5.57 -16.40 0.89
CA GLY A 212 4.89 -17.42 1.67
C GLY A 212 5.51 -18.81 1.54
N PHE A 213 5.22 -19.64 2.52
CA PHE A 213 5.77 -20.98 2.66
C PHE A 213 4.76 -21.93 3.28
N LEU A 214 4.95 -23.23 3.10
CA LEU A 214 4.17 -24.24 3.80
C LEU A 214 4.75 -24.43 5.20
N SER A 215 3.92 -24.28 6.22
CA SER A 215 4.21 -24.71 7.58
C SER A 215 3.87 -26.19 7.76
N ASP A 216 4.19 -26.71 8.94
CA ASP A 216 3.77 -28.05 9.35
C ASP A 216 2.26 -28.24 9.18
N GLY A 217 1.85 -29.42 8.69
CA GLY A 217 0.44 -29.72 8.42
C GLY A 217 -0.11 -29.18 7.09
N ASN A 218 0.75 -28.76 6.16
CA ASN A 218 0.39 -28.22 4.83
C ASN A 218 -0.41 -26.90 4.85
N LEU A 219 -0.40 -26.18 5.97
CA LEU A 219 -0.92 -24.82 6.03
C LEU A 219 0.05 -23.86 5.31
N ARG A 220 -0.42 -23.09 4.34
CA ARG A 220 0.37 -22.02 3.71
C ARG A 220 0.33 -20.79 4.61
N ILE A 221 1.48 -20.29 5.06
CA ILE A 221 1.58 -18.95 5.63
C ILE A 221 1.91 -18.00 4.49
N SER A 222 1.07 -17.00 4.29
CA SER A 222 1.24 -15.96 3.27
C SER A 222 1.39 -14.61 3.95
N TYR A 223 2.46 -13.91 3.61
CA TYR A 223 2.76 -12.56 4.01
C TYR A 223 2.61 -11.66 2.79
N GLU A 224 1.80 -10.61 2.93
CA GLU A 224 1.73 -9.52 1.96
C GLU A 224 2.14 -8.22 2.65
N SER A 225 2.96 -7.40 2.00
CA SER A 225 3.31 -6.06 2.46
C SER A 225 3.07 -5.05 1.36
N SER A 226 2.50 -3.90 1.69
CA SER A 226 2.47 -2.75 0.79
C SER A 226 3.38 -1.62 1.26
N PHE A 227 3.82 -0.80 0.30
CA PHE A 227 4.55 0.42 0.56
C PHE A 227 4.04 1.57 -0.30
N THR A 228 3.84 2.73 0.33
CA THR A 228 3.51 3.99 -0.35
C THR A 228 4.39 5.11 0.20
N ALA A 229 4.64 6.13 -0.63
CA ALA A 229 5.17 7.41 -0.17
C ALA A 229 4.40 8.55 -0.83
N GLN A 230 3.68 9.35 -0.04
CA GLN A 230 2.82 10.42 -0.55
C GLN A 230 3.03 11.70 0.26
N LYS A 231 3.31 12.82 -0.41
CA LYS A 231 3.39 14.11 0.28
C LYS A 231 1.98 14.58 0.62
N ILE A 232 1.73 14.83 1.90
CA ILE A 232 0.48 15.46 2.32
C ILE A 232 0.67 16.97 2.28
N SER A 233 -0.09 17.62 1.42
CA SER A 233 -0.20 19.08 1.40
C SER A 233 -1.10 19.52 2.54
N VAL A 234 -0.58 19.63 3.77
CA VAL A 234 -1.33 20.24 4.87
C VAL A 234 -1.37 21.75 4.62
N PHE A 235 -2.55 22.30 4.35
CA PHE A 235 -2.73 23.75 4.31
C PHE A 235 -2.52 24.29 5.74
N GLU A 236 -1.36 24.93 5.97
CA GLU A 236 -1.06 25.67 7.20
C GLU A 236 -2.10 26.78 7.44
N PRO A 237 -2.94 26.72 8.51
CA PRO A 237 -3.89 27.79 8.82
C PRO A 237 -3.20 29.13 9.14
N SER A 238 -1.93 29.06 9.55
CA SER A 238 -1.10 30.21 9.88
C SER A 238 -0.83 31.14 8.67
N ALA A 239 -0.91 30.61 7.45
CA ALA A 239 -0.72 31.38 6.21
C ALA A 239 -1.84 32.41 5.95
N LEU A 240 -3.04 32.21 6.52
CA LEU A 240 -4.18 33.12 6.35
C LEU A 240 -4.19 34.28 7.36
N LEU A 241 -3.51 34.14 8.51
CA LEU A 241 -3.44 35.21 9.51
C LEU A 241 -2.49 36.36 9.12
N GLY A 242 -1.58 36.13 8.17
CA GLY A 242 -0.69 37.16 7.62
C GLY A 242 -1.37 38.17 6.69
N LEU A 243 -2.50 37.82 6.05
CA LEU A 243 -3.20 38.68 5.10
C LEU A 243 -4.35 39.49 5.72
N GLY A 244 -4.79 39.16 6.94
CA GLY A 244 -5.92 39.83 7.60
C GLY A 244 -5.58 41.13 8.34
N VAL A 245 -4.33 41.33 8.78
CA VAL A 245 -3.99 42.46 9.69
C VAL A 245 -3.53 43.73 8.96
N VAL A 246 -3.02 43.62 7.73
CA VAL A 246 -2.54 44.81 6.99
C VAL A 246 -3.69 45.61 6.36
N GLY A 247 -4.87 45.01 6.13
CA GLY A 247 -6.00 45.66 5.47
C GLY A 247 -6.88 46.57 6.34
N LEU A 248 -6.89 46.40 7.67
CA LEU A 248 -7.83 47.12 8.55
C LEU A 248 -7.32 48.45 9.11
N LEU A 249 -6.02 48.75 9.01
CA LEU A 249 -5.45 50.01 9.53
C LEU A 249 -5.52 51.18 8.54
N ALA A 250 -5.83 50.95 7.26
CA ALA A 250 -5.83 52.00 6.23
C ALA A 250 -7.16 52.78 6.07
N LEU A 251 -8.26 52.34 6.69
CA LEU A 251 -9.60 52.91 6.43
C LEU A 251 -10.13 53.86 7.51
N ARG A 252 -9.33 54.21 8.53
CA ARG A 252 -9.78 55.10 9.62
C ARG A 252 -9.10 56.47 9.60
N LYS A 253 -9.13 57.18 8.47
CA LYS A 253 -8.84 58.63 8.46
C LYS A 253 -9.36 59.36 7.21
N LYS A 254 -10.68 59.52 7.08
CA LYS A 254 -11.31 60.67 6.39
C LYS A 254 -12.83 60.67 6.56
N LYS A 255 -13.30 61.32 7.62
CA LYS A 255 -14.62 61.97 7.67
C LYS A 255 -14.61 62.95 8.82
N ASN A 256 -14.24 64.19 8.49
CA ASN A 256 -14.65 65.40 9.18
C ASN A 256 -14.15 66.55 8.31
N LEU A 257 -15.07 67.22 7.63
CA LEU A 257 -15.08 68.63 7.22
C LEU A 257 -16.13 68.81 6.12
N ALA A 258 -17.31 69.33 6.51
CA ALA A 258 -18.04 70.38 5.78
C ALA A 258 -19.37 70.65 6.51
N ASN A 259 -19.37 71.67 7.36
CA ASN A 259 -20.52 72.55 7.54
C ASN A 259 -20.35 73.69 6.54
N ILE A 260 -21.39 74.00 5.75
CA ILE A 260 -22.02 75.30 5.46
C ILE A 260 -23.17 74.99 4.48
#